data_AF-A0A378YTN1-F1
#
_entry.id   AF-A0A378YTN1-F1
#
_cell.length_a   1.000
_cell.length_b   1.000
_cell.length_c   1.000
_cell.angle_alpha   90.00
_cell.angle_beta   90.00
_cell.angle_gamma   90.00
#
_symmetry.space_group_name_H-M   'P 1'
#
loop_
_entity.id
_entity.type
_entity.pdbx_description
1 polymer ?
#
loop_
_entity_poly.entity_id
_entity_poly.type
_entity_poly.pdbx_seq_one_letter_code
_entity_poly.pdbx_strand_id
1 'polypeptide(L)'
;MAALLAAERAVRPNYPGVVVAAIFFAWSVSPSLLPRTWLFQGLVSGVSAVIGYAVGCVLEWAFTRWVRPRLPERAWIATLMNPPQRVQDLLKAGTVVAVVVGAALILVRSARWQRNLQTMMGMEPTTTSSYLRTELLAFATVALIILVFRLLRWAVRRLTRALNIDLRVPRPIALPGAVVLVAVFCVLLWQGVLVKAFFSVANSAFSLRNGHTSAAAQQPVLPERSGSPRSLAPWDTLGSEGRWFVSYAPSAERITAVTGKPAREPIRVYAGLESASTPEAVADLVVRELDRTGAFDRRVLVVVTTTGTGWVDSTTAAAIEYMYGGDTAIAATQYSYLPSVLSFLSDRDKATEAGRLLVHAVHARWATLPPETRPKLLVYGESLGSQGSEGAFTGLDDIRTLVDGVMWVGPPNSNRIWSALEARRDPGTPEILPVYADGLVVRFAGSAEDLNRPNAQWLDPRVVYLQHASDPIVWWSPDLLFSRPDWLAEPRGSDVSRSVRWWPIVTFWQISADLANAQKVPAGHGHKYGTLVLDGWAAITRPPDWTPELAQRIRAALDADIDWEYAHK
;
A
#
# COMPACT_ATOMS: atom_id res chain seq x y z
N MET A 1 -23.49 28.27 29.59
CA MET A 1 -24.84 27.72 29.32
C MET A 1 -25.53 28.39 28.13
N ALA A 2 -25.67 29.72 28.08
CA ALA A 2 -26.35 30.43 26.99
C ALA A 2 -25.78 30.19 25.59
N ALA A 3 -24.44 30.21 25.43
CA ALA A 3 -23.77 29.93 24.15
C ALA A 3 -23.99 28.48 23.68
N LEU A 4 -24.01 27.51 24.61
CA LEU A 4 -24.26 26.10 24.32
C LEU A 4 -25.69 25.90 23.79
N LEU A 5 -26.67 26.55 24.44
CA LEU A 5 -28.09 26.52 24.06
C LEU A 5 -28.38 27.23 22.73
N ALA A 6 -27.58 28.23 22.35
CA ALA A 6 -27.67 28.91 21.05
C ALA A 6 -27.12 28.02 19.93
N ALA A 7 -25.97 27.38 20.14
CA ALA A 7 -25.38 26.42 19.21
C ALA A 7 -26.26 25.17 19.04
N GLU A 8 -26.84 24.65 20.13
CA GLU A 8 -27.77 23.52 20.10
C GLU A 8 -29.02 23.82 19.26
N ARG A 9 -29.60 25.02 19.40
CA ARG A 9 -30.78 25.42 18.60
C ARG A 9 -30.46 25.54 17.11
N ALA A 10 -29.24 25.95 16.75
CA ALA A 10 -28.80 26.07 15.36
C ALA A 10 -28.45 24.73 14.72
N VAL A 11 -27.82 23.80 15.47
CA VAL A 11 -27.28 22.54 14.93
C VAL A 11 -28.21 21.35 15.15
N ARG A 12 -29.02 21.37 16.23
CA ARG A 12 -29.83 20.25 16.73
C ARG A 12 -29.06 18.92 16.75
N PRO A 13 -27.97 18.83 17.54
CA PRO A 13 -27.13 17.65 17.57
C PRO A 13 -27.86 16.43 18.15
N ASN A 14 -27.59 15.26 17.58
CA ASN A 14 -27.99 13.98 18.12
C ASN A 14 -26.97 13.57 19.21
N TYR A 15 -27.36 13.59 20.49
CA TYR A 15 -26.43 13.35 21.61
C TYR A 15 -25.87 11.92 21.66
N PRO A 16 -26.66 10.85 21.43
CA PRO A 16 -26.12 9.50 21.21
C PRO A 16 -25.09 9.46 20.08
N GLY A 17 -25.38 10.13 18.96
CA GLY A 17 -24.45 10.36 17.85
C GLY A 17 -23.15 11.02 18.31
N VAL A 18 -23.21 12.09 19.10
CA VAL A 18 -22.02 12.78 19.64
C VAL A 18 -21.16 11.84 20.51
N VAL A 19 -21.79 11.00 21.35
CA VAL A 19 -21.08 10.03 22.18
C VAL A 19 -20.39 8.96 21.32
N VAL A 20 -21.10 8.37 20.36
CA VAL A 20 -20.52 7.34 19.48
C VAL A 20 -19.44 7.93 18.57
N ALA A 21 -19.59 9.18 18.12
CA ALA A 21 -18.55 9.92 17.41
C ALA A 21 -17.27 10.06 18.24
N ALA A 22 -17.40 10.38 19.53
CA ALA A 22 -16.26 10.48 20.44
C ALA A 22 -15.55 9.13 20.65
N ILE A 23 -16.30 8.02 20.70
CA ILE A 23 -15.74 6.67 20.75
C ILE A 23 -14.94 6.35 19.50
N PHE A 24 -15.50 6.60 18.31
CA PHE A 24 -14.81 6.38 17.04
C PHE A 24 -13.56 7.27 16.88
N PHE A 25 -13.64 8.52 17.35
CA PHE A 25 -12.48 9.41 17.44
C PHE A 25 -11.41 8.86 18.39
N ALA A 26 -11.79 8.33 19.56
CA ALA A 26 -10.85 7.73 20.48
C ALA A 26 -10.17 6.49 19.89
N TRP A 27 -10.91 5.68 19.13
CA TRP A 27 -10.37 4.53 18.40
C TRP A 27 -9.42 4.98 17.27
N SER A 28 -9.74 6.05 16.53
CA SER A 28 -8.93 6.49 15.39
C SER A 28 -7.55 6.99 15.79
N VAL A 29 -7.44 7.60 16.98
CA VAL A 29 -6.17 8.11 17.52
C VAL A 29 -5.36 7.04 18.26
N SER A 30 -5.87 5.81 18.35
CA SER A 30 -5.12 4.67 18.88
C SER A 30 -3.96 4.27 17.94
N PRO A 31 -2.96 3.50 18.41
CA PRO A 31 -1.81 3.08 17.62
C PRO A 31 -2.25 2.27 16.39
N SER A 32 -1.59 2.50 15.26
CA SER A 32 -1.67 1.67 14.05
C SER A 32 -0.30 1.07 13.72
N LEU A 33 -0.08 0.63 12.48
CA LEU A 33 1.18 0.00 12.07
C LEU A 33 2.31 1.02 12.02
N LEU A 34 2.06 2.18 11.40
CA LEU A 34 3.09 3.20 11.17
C LEU A 34 2.80 4.52 11.91
N PRO A 35 3.84 5.31 12.25
CA PRO A 35 3.67 6.69 12.67
C PRO A 35 2.92 7.50 11.60
N ARG A 36 1.95 8.31 12.04
CA ARG A 36 1.15 9.14 11.13
C ARG A 36 1.51 10.60 11.28
N THR A 37 1.56 11.31 10.15
CA THR A 37 1.60 12.76 10.17
C THR A 37 0.27 13.32 10.70
N TRP A 38 0.33 14.54 11.21
CA TRP A 38 -0.85 15.25 11.72
C TRP A 38 -1.97 15.39 10.67
N LEU A 39 -1.60 15.48 9.39
CA LEU A 39 -2.53 15.57 8.26
C LEU A 39 -3.40 14.31 8.15
N PHE A 40 -2.74 13.15 8.04
CA PHE A 40 -3.46 11.88 7.89
C PHE A 40 -4.21 11.49 9.16
N GLN A 41 -3.63 11.73 10.35
CA GLN A 41 -4.32 11.48 11.60
C GLN A 41 -5.58 12.33 11.75
N GLY A 42 -5.54 13.62 11.36
CA GLY A 42 -6.71 14.50 11.40
C GLY A 42 -7.82 14.01 10.48
N LEU A 43 -7.47 13.64 9.25
CA LEU A 43 -8.41 13.08 8.27
C LEU A 43 -9.09 11.81 8.77
N VAL A 44 -8.31 10.81 9.21
CA VAL A 44 -8.83 9.53 9.72
C VAL A 44 -9.75 9.76 10.92
N SER A 45 -9.37 10.67 11.81
CA SER A 45 -10.15 10.95 13.01
C SER A 45 -11.47 11.67 12.69
N GLY A 46 -11.45 12.59 11.73
CA GLY A 46 -12.67 13.25 11.26
C GLY A 46 -13.63 12.28 10.55
N VAL A 47 -13.12 11.45 9.64
CA VAL A 47 -13.91 10.43 8.94
C VAL A 47 -14.52 9.44 9.95
N SER A 48 -13.70 8.91 10.88
CA SER A 48 -14.16 7.97 11.91
C SER A 48 -15.23 8.61 12.81
N ALA A 49 -15.03 9.85 13.26
CA ALA A 49 -16.00 10.55 14.09
C ALA A 49 -17.35 10.76 13.39
N VAL A 50 -17.34 11.09 12.09
CA VAL A 50 -18.60 11.24 11.33
C VAL A 50 -19.32 9.90 11.16
N ILE A 51 -18.58 8.83 10.87
CA ILE A 51 -19.17 7.49 10.79
C ILE A 51 -19.76 7.10 12.15
N GLY A 52 -19.01 7.32 13.24
CA GLY A 52 -19.51 7.10 14.60
C GLY A 52 -20.78 7.91 14.91
N TYR A 53 -20.83 9.17 14.48
CA TYR A 53 -22.03 10.00 14.62
C TYR A 53 -23.24 9.40 13.88
N ALA A 54 -23.04 8.97 12.65
CA ALA A 54 -24.08 8.33 11.84
C ALA A 54 -24.57 7.03 12.49
N VAL A 55 -23.65 6.19 12.98
CA VAL A 55 -23.98 4.96 13.73
C VAL A 55 -24.80 5.29 14.98
N GLY A 56 -24.40 6.29 15.77
CA GLY A 56 -25.15 6.68 16.96
C GLY A 56 -26.56 7.22 16.64
N CYS A 57 -26.73 7.92 15.53
CA CYS A 57 -28.05 8.36 15.07
C CYS A 57 -28.94 7.17 14.67
N VAL A 58 -28.37 6.16 13.99
CA VAL A 58 -29.10 4.93 13.63
C VAL A 58 -29.46 4.13 14.87
N LEU A 59 -28.56 4.04 15.86
CA LEU A 59 -28.84 3.39 17.14
C LEU A 59 -29.96 4.07 17.91
N GLU A 60 -29.97 5.41 17.99
CA GLU A 60 -31.07 6.15 18.62
C GLU A 60 -32.39 5.93 17.88
N TRP A 61 -32.36 5.97 16.55
CA TRP A 61 -33.54 5.71 15.73
C TRP A 61 -34.09 4.30 15.95
N ALA A 62 -33.23 3.27 15.91
CA ALA A 62 -33.61 1.88 16.13
C ALA A 62 -34.16 1.65 17.54
N PHE A 63 -33.51 2.24 18.56
CA PHE A 63 -33.98 2.21 19.93
C PHE A 63 -35.38 2.84 20.04
N THR A 64 -35.57 4.03 19.48
CA THR A 64 -36.84 4.77 19.53
C THR A 64 -37.96 4.04 18.79
N ARG A 65 -37.64 3.37 17.68
CA ARG A 65 -38.62 2.73 16.81
C ARG A 65 -39.04 1.33 17.27
N TRP A 66 -38.11 0.58 17.88
CA TRP A 66 -38.31 -0.85 18.18
C TRP A 66 -38.21 -1.20 19.66
N VAL A 67 -37.38 -0.52 20.44
CA VAL A 67 -37.14 -0.87 21.85
C VAL A 67 -38.06 -0.04 22.75
N ARG A 68 -38.04 1.29 22.60
CA ARG A 68 -38.82 2.23 23.41
C ARG A 68 -40.31 1.88 23.50
N PRO A 69 -41.02 1.52 22.42
CA PRO A 69 -42.45 1.20 22.49
C PRO A 69 -42.77 -0.11 23.24
N ARG A 70 -41.75 -0.96 23.47
CA ARG A 70 -41.91 -2.26 24.14
C ARG A 70 -41.51 -2.22 25.62
N LEU A 71 -41.05 -1.08 26.11
CA LEU A 71 -40.66 -0.94 27.51
C LEU A 71 -41.90 -0.86 28.41
N PRO A 72 -41.88 -1.47 29.61
CA PRO A 72 -42.99 -1.39 30.55
C PRO A 72 -43.27 0.05 30.97
N GLU A 73 -44.54 0.44 31.10
CA GLU A 73 -44.95 1.74 31.66
C GLU A 73 -44.78 1.78 33.19
N ARG A 74 -43.57 1.53 33.67
CA ARG A 74 -43.23 1.71 35.08
C ARG A 74 -42.82 3.17 35.30
N ALA A 75 -43.28 3.78 36.39
CA ALA A 75 -43.01 5.19 36.70
C ALA A 75 -41.51 5.54 36.65
N TRP A 76 -40.64 4.69 37.20
CA TRP A 76 -39.19 4.91 37.15
C TRP A 76 -38.59 4.84 35.73
N ILE A 77 -39.15 4.01 34.84
CA ILE A 77 -38.75 3.94 33.43
C ILE A 77 -39.18 5.22 32.71
N ALA A 78 -40.41 5.68 32.95
CA ALA A 78 -40.90 6.93 32.38
C ALA A 78 -40.07 8.14 32.84
N THR A 79 -39.69 8.21 34.13
CA THR A 79 -38.81 9.24 34.67
C THR A 79 -37.40 9.17 34.10
N LEU A 80 -36.85 7.97 33.89
CA LEU A 80 -35.54 7.77 33.26
C LEU A 80 -35.53 8.23 31.79
N MET A 81 -36.61 7.97 31.06
CA MET A 81 -36.72 8.28 29.63
C MET A 81 -37.08 9.74 29.34
N ASN A 82 -37.78 10.41 30.25
CA ASN A 82 -38.15 11.82 30.14
C ASN A 82 -37.81 12.57 31.43
N PRO A 83 -36.52 12.77 31.75
CA PRO A 83 -36.13 13.49 32.95
C PRO A 83 -36.54 14.98 32.86
N PRO A 84 -36.63 15.71 33.98
CA PRO A 84 -36.94 17.14 33.98
C PRO A 84 -36.00 17.95 33.07
N GLN A 85 -36.50 19.03 32.45
CA GLN A 85 -35.72 19.82 31.47
C GLN A 85 -34.35 20.26 32.00
N ARG A 86 -34.26 20.68 33.27
CA ARG A 86 -32.99 21.04 33.91
C ARG A 86 -31.98 19.90 33.92
N VAL A 87 -32.45 18.68 34.18
CA VAL A 87 -31.61 17.47 34.18
C VAL A 87 -31.17 17.14 32.75
N GLN A 88 -32.06 17.28 31.76
CA GLN A 88 -31.69 17.12 30.35
C GLN A 88 -30.59 18.10 29.94
N ASP A 89 -30.74 19.38 30.27
CA ASP A 89 -29.75 20.42 29.93
C ASP A 89 -28.41 20.16 30.62
N LEU A 90 -28.42 19.72 31.88
CA LEU A 90 -27.23 19.29 32.62
C LEU A 90 -26.55 18.07 31.97
N LEU A 91 -27.30 17.04 31.59
CA LEU A 91 -26.78 15.84 30.92
C LEU A 91 -26.19 16.18 29.54
N LYS A 92 -26.84 17.06 28.78
CA LYS A 92 -26.34 17.55 27.49
C LYS A 92 -25.04 18.34 27.64
N ALA A 93 -25.00 19.29 28.58
CA ALA A 93 -23.80 20.06 28.87
C ALA A 93 -22.67 19.16 29.37
N GLY A 94 -22.98 18.24 30.29
CA GLY A 94 -22.04 17.24 30.79
C GLY A 94 -21.50 16.34 29.68
N THR A 95 -22.34 15.91 28.73
CA THR A 95 -21.92 15.13 27.56
C THR A 95 -20.94 15.90 26.69
N VAL A 96 -21.23 17.16 26.37
CA VAL A 96 -20.31 17.99 25.56
C VAL A 96 -18.98 18.19 26.27
N VAL A 97 -19.00 18.52 27.56
CA VAL A 97 -17.79 18.68 28.36
C VAL A 97 -16.99 17.37 28.42
N ALA A 98 -17.65 16.24 28.68
CA ALA A 98 -17.00 14.93 28.74
C ALA A 98 -16.37 14.54 27.39
N VAL A 99 -17.03 14.82 26.27
CA VAL A 99 -16.49 14.55 24.94
C VAL A 99 -15.28 15.43 24.62
N VAL A 100 -15.34 16.73 24.92
CA VAL A 100 -14.22 17.65 24.68
C VAL A 100 -13.02 17.30 25.55
N VAL A 101 -13.24 17.09 26.86
CA VAL A 101 -12.17 16.70 27.80
C VAL A 101 -11.62 15.32 27.44
N GLY A 102 -12.49 14.36 27.12
CA GLY A 102 -12.09 13.02 26.70
C GLY A 102 -11.24 13.03 25.43
N ALA A 103 -11.64 13.83 24.43
CA ALA A 103 -10.88 14.03 23.20
C ALA A 103 -9.49 14.61 23.48
N ALA A 104 -9.38 15.63 24.34
CA ALA A 104 -8.09 16.20 24.72
C ALA A 104 -7.20 15.18 25.45
N LEU A 105 -7.75 14.41 26.40
CA LEU A 105 -7.01 13.39 27.15
C LEU A 105 -6.51 12.25 26.24
N ILE A 106 -7.35 11.77 25.31
CA ILE A 106 -6.94 10.70 24.40
C ILE A 106 -5.91 11.19 23.37
N LEU A 107 -5.95 12.47 22.97
CA LEU A 107 -4.93 13.06 22.12
C LEU A 107 -3.57 13.14 22.82
N VAL A 108 -3.54 13.52 24.10
CA VAL A 108 -2.31 13.47 24.91
C VAL A 108 -1.76 12.04 24.99
N ARG A 109 -2.66 11.05 25.15
CA ARG A 109 -2.29 9.63 25.14
C ARG A 109 -1.76 9.17 23.78
N SER A 110 -2.39 9.62 22.70
CA SER A 110 -2.02 9.36 21.30
C SER A 110 -0.64 9.91 20.98
N ALA A 111 -0.33 11.11 21.48
CA ALA A 111 1.00 11.70 21.33
C ALA A 111 2.10 10.81 21.92
N ARG A 112 1.85 10.21 23.09
CA ARG A 112 2.79 9.24 23.70
C ARG A 112 2.91 7.97 22.86
N TRP A 113 1.80 7.45 22.34
CA TRP A 113 1.83 6.29 21.45
C TRP A 113 2.62 6.53 20.17
N GLN A 114 2.42 7.68 19.52
CA GLN A 114 3.14 8.06 18.30
C GLN A 114 4.64 8.20 18.55
N ARG A 115 5.04 8.83 19.66
CA ARG A 115 6.46 8.90 20.06
C ARG A 115 7.06 7.52 20.33
N ASN A 116 6.33 6.65 21.03
CA ASN A 116 6.81 5.29 21.29
C ASN A 116 6.97 4.46 20.01
N LEU A 117 6.05 4.62 19.04
CA LEU A 117 6.17 4.00 17.71
C LEU A 117 7.38 4.54 16.95
N GLN A 118 7.61 5.86 16.97
CA GLN A 118 8.78 6.48 16.34
C GLN A 118 10.08 5.96 16.97
N THR A 119 10.16 5.91 18.30
CA THR A 119 11.34 5.35 19.00
C THR A 119 11.55 3.88 18.70
N MET A 120 10.47 3.07 18.63
CA MET A 120 10.54 1.65 18.26
C MET A 120 11.13 1.46 16.86
N MET A 121 10.85 2.39 15.94
CA MET A 121 11.34 2.37 14.56
C MET A 121 12.65 3.15 14.36
N GLY A 122 13.31 3.63 15.44
CA GLY A 122 14.54 4.41 15.33
C GLY A 122 14.38 5.81 14.73
N MET A 123 13.18 6.37 14.75
CA MET A 123 12.87 7.72 14.23
C MET A 123 12.97 8.79 15.31
N GLU A 124 13.25 10.03 14.90
CA GLU A 124 13.16 11.19 15.79
C GLU A 124 11.70 11.46 16.23
N PRO A 125 11.44 11.58 17.55
CA PRO A 125 10.08 11.81 18.05
C PRO A 125 9.50 13.18 17.65
N THR A 126 8.26 13.18 17.17
CA THR A 126 7.55 14.41 16.75
C THR A 126 7.21 15.36 17.92
N THR A 127 7.17 16.66 17.62
CA THR A 127 6.93 17.74 18.58
C THR A 127 5.44 17.90 18.97
N THR A 128 5.19 18.55 20.10
CA THR A 128 3.83 18.80 20.63
C THR A 128 2.91 19.56 19.67
N SER A 129 3.49 20.46 18.83
CA SER A 129 2.75 21.31 17.87
C SER A 129 1.99 20.49 16.81
N SER A 130 2.53 19.34 16.40
CA SER A 130 1.87 18.46 15.43
C SER A 130 0.53 17.90 15.93
N TYR A 131 0.38 17.68 17.24
CA TYR A 131 -0.87 17.14 17.79
C TYR A 131 -2.00 18.17 17.83
N LEU A 132 -1.71 19.45 18.10
CA LEU A 132 -2.71 20.53 18.03
C LEU A 132 -3.23 20.74 16.60
N ARG A 133 -2.35 20.63 15.60
CA ARG A 133 -2.74 20.69 14.18
C ARG A 133 -3.66 19.54 13.79
N THR A 134 -3.43 18.36 14.36
CA THR A 134 -4.27 17.17 14.14
C THR A 134 -5.71 17.42 14.58
N GLU A 135 -5.88 18.02 15.76
CA GLU A 135 -7.20 18.32 16.32
C GLU A 135 -7.95 19.34 15.45
N LEU A 136 -7.31 20.46 15.10
CA LEU A 136 -7.90 21.47 14.23
C LEU A 136 -8.34 20.89 12.89
N LEU A 137 -7.51 20.04 12.29
CA LEU A 137 -7.84 19.39 11.03
C LEU A 137 -8.98 18.38 11.19
N ALA A 138 -9.02 17.58 12.25
CA ALA A 138 -10.12 16.66 12.51
C ALA A 138 -11.46 17.41 12.61
N PHE A 139 -11.49 18.55 13.32
CA PHE A 139 -12.67 19.41 13.37
C PHE A 139 -13.04 19.98 11.99
N ALA A 140 -12.05 20.43 11.20
CA ALA A 140 -12.29 20.91 9.84
C ALA A 140 -12.84 19.81 8.93
N THR A 141 -12.33 18.59 9.02
CA THR A 141 -12.84 17.42 8.28
C THR A 141 -14.28 17.10 8.67
N VAL A 142 -14.61 17.07 9.97
CA VAL A 142 -15.99 16.88 10.44
C VAL A 142 -16.91 17.99 9.90
N ALA A 143 -16.48 19.25 9.96
CA ALA A 143 -17.25 20.38 9.45
C ALA A 143 -17.49 20.28 7.94
N LEU A 144 -16.47 19.89 7.16
CA LEU A 144 -16.57 19.68 5.72
C LEU A 144 -17.55 18.55 5.39
N ILE A 145 -17.47 17.40 6.06
CA ILE A 145 -18.38 16.28 5.79
C ILE A 145 -19.82 16.65 6.18
N ILE A 146 -20.02 17.36 7.29
CA ILE A 146 -21.33 17.89 7.67
C ILE A 146 -21.86 18.86 6.62
N LEU A 147 -21.01 19.72 6.06
CA LEU A 147 -21.38 20.63 4.98
C LEU A 147 -21.83 19.85 3.74
N VAL A 148 -21.07 18.84 3.32
CA VAL A 148 -21.43 17.96 2.19
C VAL A 148 -22.77 17.27 2.46
N PHE A 149 -22.98 16.70 3.65
CA PHE A 149 -24.26 16.08 4.01
C PHE A 149 -25.43 17.08 3.99
N ARG A 150 -25.21 18.30 4.46
CA ARG A 150 -26.21 19.38 4.42
C ARG A 150 -26.55 19.78 2.99
N LEU A 151 -25.56 19.84 2.10
CA LEU A 151 -25.75 20.10 0.67
C LEU A 151 -26.53 18.98 -0.01
N LEU A 152 -26.19 17.72 0.26
CA LEU A 152 -26.93 16.54 -0.25
C LEU A 152 -28.38 16.55 0.25
N ARG A 153 -28.60 16.81 1.54
CA ARG A 153 -29.95 16.92 2.11
C ARG A 153 -30.73 18.09 1.51
N TRP A 154 -30.06 19.21 1.26
CA TRP A 154 -30.66 20.35 0.56
C TRP A 154 -31.05 19.99 -0.86
N ALA A 155 -30.19 19.30 -1.61
CA ALA A 155 -30.47 18.81 -2.96
C ALA A 155 -31.66 17.85 -2.99
N VAL A 156 -31.69 16.84 -2.12
CA VAL A 156 -32.83 15.91 -1.97
C VAL A 156 -34.12 16.69 -1.66
N ARG A 157 -34.09 17.64 -0.73
CA ARG A 157 -35.26 18.46 -0.40
C ARG A 157 -35.72 19.33 -1.57
N ARG A 158 -34.78 19.92 -2.31
CA ARG A 158 -35.10 20.74 -3.48
C ARG A 158 -35.70 19.90 -4.60
N LEU A 159 -35.13 18.74 -4.86
CA LEU A 159 -35.64 17.80 -5.85
C LEU A 159 -37.00 17.24 -5.44
N THR A 160 -37.19 16.87 -4.17
CA THR A 160 -38.49 16.44 -3.62
C THR A 160 -39.54 17.55 -3.79
N ARG A 161 -39.14 18.82 -3.60
CA ARG A 161 -40.03 19.97 -3.80
C ARG A 161 -40.39 20.15 -5.27
N ALA A 162 -39.42 20.07 -6.18
CA ALA A 162 -39.66 20.16 -7.62
C ALA A 162 -40.55 19.01 -8.11
N LEU A 163 -40.30 17.77 -7.66
CA LEU A 163 -41.13 16.61 -7.99
C LEU A 163 -42.57 16.75 -7.48
N ASN A 164 -42.77 17.29 -6.27
CA ASN A 164 -44.11 17.52 -5.73
C ASN A 164 -44.85 18.69 -6.39
N ILE A 165 -44.17 19.82 -6.61
CA ILE A 165 -44.81 21.07 -7.05
C ILE A 165 -44.91 21.12 -8.57
N ASP A 166 -43.79 20.91 -9.27
CA ASP A 166 -43.69 21.13 -10.71
C ASP A 166 -44.19 19.90 -11.48
N LEU A 167 -43.88 18.70 -10.98
CA LEU A 167 -44.25 17.42 -11.61
C LEU A 167 -45.42 16.69 -10.94
N ARG A 168 -46.00 17.27 -9.87
CA ARG A 168 -47.22 16.79 -9.18
C ARG A 168 -47.15 15.33 -8.70
N VAL A 169 -45.94 14.83 -8.44
CA VAL A 169 -45.71 13.48 -7.91
C VAL A 169 -46.12 13.43 -6.43
N PRO A 170 -46.92 12.44 -5.98
CA PRO A 170 -47.30 12.33 -4.57
C PRO A 170 -46.10 12.22 -3.62
N ARG A 171 -46.17 12.88 -2.47
CA ARG A 171 -45.12 12.89 -1.42
C ARG A 171 -44.53 11.52 -1.06
N PRO A 172 -45.33 10.43 -0.95
CA PRO A 172 -44.80 9.11 -0.62
C PRO A 172 -43.81 8.57 -1.66
N ILE A 173 -43.90 9.02 -2.92
CA ILE A 173 -43.06 8.59 -4.04
C ILE A 173 -41.95 9.63 -4.29
N ALA A 174 -42.26 10.92 -4.14
CA ALA A 174 -41.33 12.01 -4.44
C ALA A 174 -40.08 12.01 -3.55
N LEU A 175 -40.20 11.64 -2.27
CA LEU A 175 -39.05 11.62 -1.36
C LEU A 175 -38.10 10.42 -1.64
N PRO A 176 -38.57 9.15 -1.69
CA PRO A 176 -37.72 8.03 -2.11
C PRO A 176 -37.13 8.24 -3.50
N GLY A 177 -37.93 8.74 -4.46
CA GLY A 177 -37.48 9.04 -5.81
C GLY A 177 -36.36 10.10 -5.84
N ALA A 178 -36.49 11.18 -5.07
CA ALA A 178 -35.45 12.19 -4.95
C ALA A 178 -34.16 11.65 -4.30
N VAL A 179 -34.28 10.77 -3.31
CA VAL A 179 -33.12 10.11 -2.68
C VAL A 179 -32.41 9.22 -3.70
N VAL A 180 -33.14 8.38 -4.43
CA VAL A 180 -32.58 7.49 -5.46
C VAL A 180 -31.94 8.32 -6.57
N LEU A 181 -32.60 9.37 -7.06
CA LEU A 181 -32.04 10.23 -8.12
C LEU A 181 -30.77 10.95 -7.69
N VAL A 182 -30.72 11.50 -6.47
CA VAL A 182 -29.49 12.12 -5.95
C VAL A 182 -28.40 11.08 -5.74
N ALA A 183 -28.73 9.88 -5.23
CA ALA A 183 -27.76 8.80 -5.05
C ALA A 183 -27.19 8.32 -6.40
N VAL A 184 -28.06 8.05 -7.39
CA VAL A 184 -27.67 7.68 -8.75
C VAL A 184 -26.84 8.80 -9.38
N PHE A 185 -27.26 10.06 -9.25
CA PHE A 185 -26.46 11.19 -9.71
C PHE A 185 -25.09 11.24 -9.06
N CYS A 186 -24.98 11.04 -7.75
CA CYS A 186 -23.69 10.97 -7.05
C CYS A 186 -22.82 9.80 -7.55
N VAL A 187 -23.42 8.62 -7.78
CA VAL A 187 -22.70 7.44 -8.30
C VAL A 187 -22.25 7.67 -9.75
N LEU A 188 -23.11 8.19 -10.61
CA LEU A 188 -22.79 8.49 -12.01
C LEU A 188 -21.78 9.64 -12.11
N LEU A 189 -21.90 10.67 -11.27
CA LEU A 189 -20.92 11.75 -11.18
C LEU A 189 -19.57 11.19 -10.71
N TRP A 190 -19.57 10.31 -9.71
CA TRP A 190 -18.38 9.62 -9.23
C TRP A 190 -17.73 8.77 -10.33
N GLN A 191 -18.45 7.80 -10.89
CA GLN A 191 -17.93 6.84 -11.88
C GLN A 191 -17.65 7.47 -13.25
N GLY A 192 -18.50 8.39 -13.69
CA GLY A 192 -18.50 8.93 -15.05
C GLY A 192 -17.65 10.17 -15.23
N VAL A 193 -17.60 11.07 -14.24
CA VAL A 193 -16.94 12.38 -14.37
C VAL A 193 -15.78 12.51 -13.40
N LEU A 194 -15.97 12.32 -12.09
CA LEU A 194 -14.95 12.57 -11.09
C LEU A 194 -13.79 11.57 -11.19
N VAL A 195 -14.08 10.27 -11.28
CA VAL A 195 -13.05 9.23 -11.41
C VAL A 195 -12.33 9.35 -12.75
N LYS A 196 -13.05 9.50 -13.87
CA LYS A 196 -12.44 9.64 -15.20
C LYS A 196 -11.66 10.94 -15.35
N ALA A 197 -12.17 12.07 -14.86
CA ALA A 197 -11.46 13.34 -14.88
C ALA A 197 -10.26 13.31 -13.92
N PHE A 198 -10.38 12.70 -12.74
CA PHE A 198 -9.27 12.51 -11.82
C PHE A 198 -8.16 11.68 -12.48
N PHE A 199 -8.48 10.53 -13.07
CA PHE A 199 -7.49 9.69 -13.74
C PHE A 199 -6.95 10.33 -15.02
N SER A 200 -7.75 11.08 -15.77
CA SER A 200 -7.29 11.83 -16.94
C SER A 200 -6.30 12.93 -16.54
N VAL A 201 -6.67 13.75 -15.54
CA VAL A 201 -5.80 14.82 -15.00
C VAL A 201 -4.56 14.24 -14.33
N ALA A 202 -4.70 13.15 -13.56
CA ALA A 202 -3.57 12.45 -12.95
C ALA A 202 -2.65 11.88 -14.03
N ASN A 203 -3.17 11.15 -15.01
CA ASN A 203 -2.36 10.63 -16.12
C ASN A 203 -1.67 11.75 -16.90
N SER A 204 -2.34 12.87 -17.19
CA SER A 204 -1.71 14.01 -17.87
C SER A 204 -0.64 14.71 -17.02
N ALA A 205 -0.91 14.91 -15.72
CA ALA A 205 0.05 15.55 -14.82
C ALA A 205 1.26 14.65 -14.54
N PHE A 206 1.04 13.33 -14.39
CA PHE A 206 2.10 12.37 -14.17
C PHE A 206 2.81 11.95 -15.46
N SER A 207 2.19 12.01 -16.64
CA SER A 207 2.90 11.82 -17.91
C SER A 207 3.85 12.98 -18.21
N LEU A 208 3.46 14.22 -17.89
CA LEU A 208 4.37 15.38 -17.93
C LEU A 208 5.55 15.17 -16.98
N ARG A 209 5.30 14.66 -15.77
CA ARG A 209 6.36 14.32 -14.81
C ARG A 209 7.19 13.11 -15.23
N ASN A 210 6.63 12.15 -15.96
CA ASN A 210 7.33 10.99 -16.52
C ASN A 210 8.43 11.41 -17.50
N GLY A 211 8.28 12.56 -18.16
CA GLY A 211 9.34 13.17 -18.98
C GLY A 211 10.46 13.83 -18.18
N HIS A 212 10.25 14.17 -16.90
CA HIS A 212 11.20 14.85 -16.03
C HIS A 212 11.91 13.85 -15.12
N THR A 213 13.17 13.57 -15.42
CA THR A 213 14.04 12.71 -14.60
C THR A 213 15.02 13.55 -13.79
N SER A 214 15.51 13.03 -12.66
CA SER A 214 16.62 13.65 -11.93
C SER A 214 17.78 13.98 -12.88
N ALA A 215 18.43 15.13 -12.66
CA ALA A 215 19.63 15.52 -13.42
C ALA A 215 20.79 14.52 -13.23
N ALA A 216 20.75 13.70 -12.17
CA ALA A 216 21.70 12.63 -11.94
C ALA A 216 21.49 11.42 -12.87
N ALA A 217 20.29 11.24 -13.45
CA ALA A 217 20.02 10.20 -14.43
C ALA A 217 20.53 10.60 -15.81
N GLN A 218 21.80 10.27 -16.08
CA GLN A 218 22.44 10.55 -17.36
C GLN A 218 22.19 9.42 -18.35
N GLN A 219 21.97 9.78 -19.63
CA GLN A 219 21.79 8.79 -20.69
C GLN A 219 23.04 7.89 -20.79
N PRO A 220 22.90 6.56 -20.73
CA PRO A 220 24.03 5.67 -20.81
C PRO A 220 24.63 5.67 -22.23
N VAL A 221 25.97 5.59 -22.31
CA VAL A 221 26.68 5.37 -23.59
C VAL A 221 27.03 3.89 -23.82
N LEU A 222 27.01 3.10 -22.75
CA LEU A 222 27.35 1.67 -22.75
C LEU A 222 26.27 0.85 -23.48
N PRO A 223 26.66 -0.09 -24.37
CA PRO A 223 25.70 -0.91 -25.11
C PRO A 223 24.86 -1.85 -24.25
N GLU A 224 25.33 -2.23 -23.07
CA GLU A 224 24.67 -3.14 -22.13
C GLU A 224 23.38 -2.55 -21.53
N ARG A 225 23.14 -1.25 -21.73
CA ARG A 225 22.04 -0.51 -21.12
C ARG A 225 21.07 -0.01 -22.19
N SER A 226 19.77 -0.19 -21.94
CA SER A 226 18.71 0.42 -22.75
C SER A 226 18.81 1.95 -22.71
N GLY A 227 18.33 2.61 -23.76
CA GLY A 227 18.46 4.06 -23.94
C GLY A 227 19.84 4.52 -24.42
N SER A 228 20.82 3.64 -24.55
CA SER A 228 22.10 3.97 -25.22
C SER A 228 21.93 4.21 -26.71
N PRO A 229 22.90 4.85 -27.41
CA PRO A 229 22.81 5.07 -28.86
C PRO A 229 22.63 3.79 -29.70
N ARG A 230 22.94 2.61 -29.13
CA ARG A 230 22.75 1.30 -29.78
C ARG A 230 21.44 0.60 -29.40
N SER A 231 20.68 1.17 -28.46
CA SER A 231 19.42 0.61 -27.95
C SER A 231 18.31 0.70 -28.99
N LEU A 232 17.48 -0.34 -29.08
CA LEU A 232 16.23 -0.34 -29.87
C LEU A 232 15.14 0.52 -29.20
N ALA A 233 15.16 0.62 -27.87
CA ALA A 233 14.34 1.56 -27.09
C ALA A 233 15.07 2.90 -26.89
N PRO A 234 14.61 4.02 -27.49
CA PRO A 234 15.25 5.33 -27.31
C PRO A 234 15.15 5.81 -25.85
N TRP A 235 16.18 6.50 -25.37
CA TRP A 235 16.26 7.05 -23.99
C TRP A 235 15.01 7.82 -23.57
N ASP A 236 14.48 8.64 -24.47
CA ASP A 236 13.34 9.48 -24.14
C ASP A 236 12.05 8.69 -23.94
N THR A 237 11.96 7.48 -24.48
CA THR A 237 10.76 6.62 -24.37
C THR A 237 10.70 5.79 -23.10
N LEU A 238 11.78 5.71 -22.32
CA LEU A 238 11.87 4.83 -21.15
C LEU A 238 11.05 5.33 -19.94
N GLY A 239 10.61 6.58 -19.96
CA GLY A 239 10.01 7.24 -18.79
C GLY A 239 11.00 7.50 -17.66
N SER A 240 10.59 8.23 -16.63
CA SER A 240 11.49 8.72 -15.58
C SER A 240 12.12 7.58 -14.77
N GLU A 241 11.33 6.57 -14.41
CA GLU A 241 11.82 5.44 -13.63
C GLU A 241 12.69 4.49 -14.47
N GLY A 242 12.36 4.29 -15.76
CA GLY A 242 13.19 3.51 -16.67
C GLY A 242 14.55 4.18 -16.91
N ARG A 243 14.56 5.50 -17.12
CA ARG A 243 15.80 6.29 -17.23
C ARG A 243 16.65 6.22 -15.96
N TRP A 244 16.04 6.31 -14.79
CA TRP A 244 16.74 6.09 -13.52
C TRP A 244 17.32 4.67 -13.44
N PHE A 245 16.50 3.65 -13.69
CA PHE A 245 16.90 2.25 -13.63
C PHE A 245 18.10 1.93 -14.54
N VAL A 246 18.14 2.40 -15.78
CA VAL A 246 19.27 2.07 -16.69
C VAL A 246 20.52 2.93 -16.43
N SER A 247 20.36 4.13 -15.86
CA SER A 247 21.50 5.02 -15.57
C SER A 247 22.16 4.72 -14.22
N TYR A 248 21.35 4.44 -13.19
CA TYR A 248 21.79 4.21 -11.83
C TYR A 248 22.11 2.73 -11.56
N ALA A 249 23.23 2.26 -12.10
CA ALA A 249 23.72 0.89 -11.95
C ALA A 249 25.21 0.88 -11.59
N PRO A 250 25.67 -0.03 -10.70
CA PRO A 250 27.08 -0.17 -10.38
C PRO A 250 27.88 -0.53 -11.64
N SER A 251 29.03 0.11 -11.84
CA SER A 251 29.95 -0.23 -12.93
C SER A 251 30.73 -1.51 -12.62
N ALA A 252 31.31 -2.13 -13.64
CA ALA A 252 32.23 -3.26 -13.47
C ALA A 252 33.39 -2.89 -12.51
N GLU A 253 33.89 -1.66 -12.59
CA GLU A 253 34.93 -1.13 -11.70
C GLU A 253 34.47 -1.09 -10.23
N ARG A 254 33.26 -0.57 -10.00
CA ARG A 254 32.66 -0.51 -8.65
C ARG A 254 32.41 -1.91 -8.09
N ILE A 255 31.86 -2.82 -8.90
CA ILE A 255 31.65 -4.21 -8.51
C ILE A 255 32.98 -4.89 -8.19
N THR A 256 34.01 -4.67 -9.01
CA THR A 256 35.37 -5.20 -8.77
C THR A 256 35.93 -4.68 -7.44
N ALA A 257 35.79 -3.39 -7.16
CA ALA A 257 36.26 -2.78 -5.91
C ALA A 257 35.56 -3.35 -4.66
N VAL A 258 34.25 -3.61 -4.73
CA VAL A 258 33.46 -4.14 -3.60
C VAL A 258 33.68 -5.64 -3.41
N THR A 259 33.66 -6.41 -4.50
CA THR A 259 33.71 -7.87 -4.46
C THR A 259 35.14 -8.41 -4.35
N GLY A 260 36.13 -7.67 -4.86
CA GLY A 260 37.53 -8.09 -4.95
C GLY A 260 37.84 -9.02 -6.12
N LYS A 261 36.92 -9.17 -7.09
CA LYS A 261 37.06 -10.04 -8.25
C LYS A 261 36.79 -9.27 -9.55
N PRO A 262 37.42 -9.62 -10.68
CA PRO A 262 37.10 -9.02 -11.98
C PRO A 262 35.61 -9.16 -12.28
N ALA A 263 34.97 -8.03 -12.61
CA ALA A 263 33.55 -7.97 -12.91
C ALA A 263 33.29 -7.60 -14.38
N ARG A 264 32.06 -7.85 -14.84
CA ARG A 264 31.54 -7.41 -16.14
C ARG A 264 30.57 -6.25 -15.94
N GLU A 265 30.33 -5.48 -16.99
CA GLU A 265 29.26 -4.49 -16.92
C GLU A 265 27.89 -5.19 -16.87
N PRO A 266 27.04 -4.86 -15.88
CA PRO A 266 25.68 -5.39 -15.81
C PRO A 266 24.83 -4.97 -17.00
N ILE A 267 23.94 -5.85 -17.44
CA ILE A 267 22.94 -5.54 -18.47
C ILE A 267 21.65 -5.08 -17.80
N ARG A 268 21.16 -3.90 -18.20
CA ARG A 268 19.84 -3.39 -17.79
C ARG A 268 19.01 -3.06 -19.02
N VAL A 269 18.01 -3.91 -19.26
CA VAL A 269 17.05 -3.78 -20.34
C VAL A 269 15.75 -3.21 -19.81
N TYR A 270 15.28 -2.15 -20.46
CA TYR A 270 14.04 -1.49 -20.08
C TYR A 270 13.28 -1.01 -21.31
N ALA A 271 11.96 -1.14 -21.30
CA ALA A 271 11.08 -0.50 -22.27
C ALA A 271 9.94 0.25 -21.55
N GLY A 272 9.72 1.50 -21.93
CA GLY A 272 8.65 2.33 -21.40
C GLY A 272 7.35 2.18 -22.21
N LEU A 273 6.30 2.85 -21.75
CA LEU A 273 5.00 2.85 -22.44
C LEU A 273 5.06 3.44 -23.85
N GLU A 274 6.01 4.34 -24.10
CA GLU A 274 6.21 5.02 -25.38
C GLU A 274 7.21 4.31 -26.29
N SER A 275 7.83 3.21 -25.82
CA SER A 275 8.85 2.49 -26.59
C SER A 275 8.23 1.62 -27.70
N ALA A 276 6.96 1.25 -27.59
CA ALA A 276 6.20 0.55 -28.63
C ALA A 276 4.69 0.81 -28.48
N SER A 277 3.89 0.44 -29.49
CA SER A 277 2.47 0.80 -29.57
C SER A 277 1.53 -0.05 -28.71
N THR A 278 1.90 -1.30 -28.37
CA THR A 278 1.07 -2.20 -27.55
C THR A 278 1.92 -2.89 -26.47
N PRO A 279 1.31 -3.36 -25.36
CA PRO A 279 2.02 -4.11 -24.32
C PRO A 279 2.79 -5.34 -24.84
N GLU A 280 2.23 -6.06 -25.81
CA GLU A 280 2.89 -7.20 -26.47
C GLU A 280 4.11 -6.73 -27.26
N ALA A 281 3.98 -5.64 -28.02
CA ALA A 281 5.10 -5.08 -28.78
C ALA A 281 6.21 -4.52 -27.86
N VAL A 282 5.85 -4.04 -26.66
CA VAL A 282 6.80 -3.65 -25.61
C VAL A 282 7.55 -4.88 -25.07
N ALA A 283 6.85 -5.97 -24.77
CA ALA A 283 7.48 -7.22 -24.33
C ALA A 283 8.43 -7.80 -25.42
N ASP A 284 7.99 -7.82 -26.68
CA ASP A 284 8.81 -8.24 -27.81
C ASP A 284 10.04 -7.34 -28.00
N LEU A 285 9.90 -6.03 -27.80
CA LEU A 285 11.02 -5.11 -27.83
C LEU A 285 12.04 -5.43 -26.75
N VAL A 286 11.60 -5.75 -25.52
CA VAL A 286 12.50 -6.19 -24.44
C VAL A 286 13.25 -7.46 -24.82
N VAL A 287 12.58 -8.47 -25.39
CA VAL A 287 13.26 -9.71 -25.83
C VAL A 287 14.32 -9.42 -26.88
N ARG A 288 14.03 -8.58 -27.89
CA ARG A 288 15.03 -8.19 -28.89
C ARG A 288 16.21 -7.43 -28.28
N GLU A 289 15.95 -6.62 -27.26
CA GLU A 289 16.98 -5.86 -26.55
C GLU A 289 17.86 -6.78 -25.67
N LEU A 290 17.27 -7.82 -25.07
CA LEU A 290 17.98 -8.89 -24.38
C LEU A 290 18.91 -9.66 -25.35
N ASP A 291 18.43 -10.01 -26.55
CA ASP A 291 19.27 -10.62 -27.58
C ASP A 291 20.40 -9.67 -28.01
N ARG A 292 20.11 -8.39 -28.28
CA ARG A 292 21.12 -7.39 -28.69
C ARG A 292 22.25 -7.22 -27.66
N THR A 293 21.91 -7.27 -26.39
CA THR A 293 22.86 -7.04 -25.28
C THR A 293 23.65 -8.30 -24.90
N GLY A 294 23.32 -9.47 -25.45
CA GLY A 294 23.90 -10.74 -25.01
C GLY A 294 23.44 -11.13 -23.60
N ALA A 295 22.22 -10.74 -23.21
CA ALA A 295 21.67 -11.03 -21.89
C ALA A 295 21.52 -12.52 -21.63
N PHE A 296 21.23 -13.29 -22.68
CA PHE A 296 21.13 -14.75 -22.64
C PHE A 296 22.47 -15.47 -22.51
N ASP A 297 23.60 -14.76 -22.57
CA ASP A 297 24.94 -15.32 -22.32
C ASP A 297 25.44 -15.02 -20.89
N ARG A 298 24.61 -14.38 -20.06
CA ARG A 298 24.92 -14.08 -18.66
C ARG A 298 24.67 -15.29 -17.78
N ARG A 299 25.16 -15.26 -16.54
CA ARG A 299 24.87 -16.33 -15.55
C ARG A 299 23.46 -16.25 -15.01
N VAL A 300 22.92 -15.04 -14.88
CA VAL A 300 21.60 -14.78 -14.29
C VAL A 300 20.85 -13.75 -15.13
N LEU A 301 19.60 -14.05 -15.42
CA LEU A 301 18.63 -13.14 -16.03
C LEU A 301 17.46 -12.96 -15.06
N VAL A 302 17.21 -11.73 -14.61
CA VAL A 302 16.08 -11.38 -13.74
C VAL A 302 15.03 -10.65 -14.56
N VAL A 303 13.79 -11.18 -14.55
CA VAL A 303 12.63 -10.48 -15.09
C VAL A 303 11.90 -9.78 -13.96
N VAL A 304 11.83 -8.46 -14.05
CA VAL A 304 11.21 -7.59 -13.04
C VAL A 304 9.86 -7.11 -13.54
N THR A 305 8.82 -7.43 -12.79
CA THR A 305 7.56 -6.71 -12.95
C THR A 305 7.61 -5.45 -12.09
N THR A 306 7.53 -4.30 -12.76
CA THR A 306 7.73 -2.99 -12.12
C THR A 306 6.53 -2.58 -11.27
N THR A 307 6.69 -1.53 -10.46
CA THR A 307 5.60 -0.94 -9.68
C THR A 307 5.13 0.39 -10.28
N GLY A 308 3.82 0.53 -10.52
CA GLY A 308 3.17 1.79 -10.90
C GLY A 308 3.78 2.42 -12.15
N THR A 309 4.51 3.52 -11.95
CA THR A 309 5.20 4.30 -12.99
C THR A 309 6.35 3.59 -13.69
N GLY A 310 6.61 2.32 -13.39
CA GLY A 310 7.76 1.60 -13.92
C GLY A 310 8.95 1.48 -12.96
N TRP A 311 8.72 1.71 -11.67
CA TRP A 311 9.78 1.69 -10.66
C TRP A 311 10.33 0.28 -10.44
N VAL A 312 11.66 0.21 -10.37
CA VAL A 312 12.45 -0.96 -9.94
C VAL A 312 13.30 -0.53 -8.74
N ASP A 313 13.32 -1.33 -7.70
CA ASP A 313 14.17 -1.09 -6.53
C ASP A 313 15.65 -1.23 -6.90
N SER A 314 16.38 -0.12 -6.82
CA SER A 314 17.80 -0.03 -7.17
C SER A 314 18.65 -0.95 -6.31
N THR A 315 18.31 -1.08 -5.02
CA THR A 315 19.01 -1.93 -4.04
C THR A 315 18.93 -3.39 -4.45
N THR A 316 17.75 -3.85 -4.83
CA THR A 316 17.48 -5.23 -5.25
C THR A 316 18.18 -5.56 -6.56
N ALA A 317 18.16 -4.62 -7.52
CA ALA A 317 18.89 -4.78 -8.78
C ALA A 317 20.41 -4.84 -8.53
N ALA A 318 20.96 -3.91 -7.74
CA ALA A 318 22.38 -3.87 -7.42
C ALA A 318 22.82 -5.10 -6.61
N ALA A 319 22.00 -5.61 -5.70
CA ALA A 319 22.31 -6.79 -4.88
C ALA A 319 22.70 -8.00 -5.75
N ILE A 320 21.87 -8.35 -6.74
CA ILE A 320 22.16 -9.49 -7.62
C ILE A 320 23.37 -9.21 -8.54
N GLU A 321 23.54 -7.96 -8.99
CA GLU A 321 24.68 -7.53 -9.80
C GLU A 321 26.01 -7.69 -9.03
N TYR A 322 26.06 -7.26 -7.76
CA TYR A 322 27.22 -7.48 -6.89
C TYR A 322 27.46 -8.96 -6.61
N MET A 323 26.40 -9.75 -6.36
CA MET A 323 26.51 -11.18 -6.06
C MET A 323 27.13 -12.00 -7.19
N TYR A 324 26.88 -11.61 -8.43
CA TYR A 324 27.33 -12.33 -9.63
C TYR A 324 28.46 -11.61 -10.39
N GLY A 325 29.09 -10.62 -9.78
CA GLY A 325 30.22 -9.90 -10.42
C GLY A 325 29.82 -9.18 -11.71
N GLY A 326 28.59 -8.67 -11.77
CA GLY A 326 27.99 -8.04 -12.94
C GLY A 326 27.71 -8.98 -14.12
N ASP A 327 27.88 -10.31 -13.95
CA ASP A 327 27.51 -11.31 -14.95
C ASP A 327 26.00 -11.59 -14.93
N THR A 328 25.22 -10.51 -15.02
CA THR A 328 23.77 -10.47 -14.84
C THR A 328 23.11 -9.67 -15.96
N ALA A 329 21.85 -9.98 -16.21
CA ALA A 329 20.94 -9.16 -16.97
C ALA A 329 19.63 -8.96 -16.19
N ILE A 330 19.07 -7.76 -16.25
CA ILE A 330 17.78 -7.44 -15.63
C ILE A 330 16.88 -6.81 -16.70
N ALA A 331 15.69 -7.37 -16.89
CA ALA A 331 14.69 -6.89 -17.84
C ALA A 331 13.44 -6.40 -17.11
N ALA A 332 12.94 -5.23 -17.49
CA ALA A 332 11.76 -4.62 -16.89
C ALA A 332 10.94 -3.80 -17.92
N THR A 333 9.66 -3.60 -17.65
CA THR A 333 8.77 -2.77 -18.49
C THR A 333 7.91 -1.83 -17.68
N GLN A 334 7.58 -0.67 -18.25
CA GLN A 334 6.57 0.25 -17.70
C GLN A 334 5.15 -0.17 -18.14
N TYR A 335 4.17 -0.14 -17.24
CA TYR A 335 2.76 -0.43 -17.57
C TYR A 335 1.77 0.68 -17.21
N SER A 336 2.18 1.69 -16.43
CA SER A 336 1.31 2.81 -16.04
C SER A 336 2.09 4.12 -15.91
N TYR A 337 1.37 5.24 -15.99
CA TYR A 337 1.85 6.57 -15.60
C TYR A 337 1.46 6.92 -14.16
N LEU A 338 0.67 6.09 -13.49
CA LEU A 338 0.18 6.37 -12.14
C LEU A 338 1.19 5.97 -11.06
N PRO A 339 1.44 6.83 -10.05
CA PRO A 339 2.23 6.47 -8.87
C PRO A 339 1.69 5.22 -8.16
N SER A 340 2.59 4.47 -7.52
CA SER A 340 2.35 3.13 -6.95
C SER A 340 1.09 3.01 -6.07
N VAL A 341 0.84 3.94 -5.15
CA VAL A 341 -0.35 3.89 -4.26
C VAL A 341 -1.66 4.11 -5.03
N LEU A 342 -1.64 4.93 -6.08
CA LEU A 342 -2.82 5.12 -6.93
C LEU A 342 -3.06 3.88 -7.78
N SER A 343 -2.01 3.34 -8.40
CA SER A 343 -2.08 2.07 -9.12
C SER A 343 -2.55 0.92 -8.22
N PHE A 344 -2.16 0.89 -6.94
CA PHE A 344 -2.56 -0.16 -5.99
C PHE A 344 -4.09 -0.25 -5.83
N LEU A 345 -4.76 0.90 -5.96
CA LEU A 345 -6.21 1.01 -5.88
C LEU A 345 -6.90 0.79 -7.24
N SER A 346 -6.22 0.95 -8.38
CA SER A 346 -6.88 1.05 -9.69
C SER A 346 -6.30 0.28 -10.89
N ASP A 347 -5.06 -0.19 -10.83
CA ASP A 347 -4.33 -0.77 -12.00
C ASP A 347 -3.92 -2.24 -11.81
N ARG A 348 -4.56 -2.97 -10.88
CA ARG A 348 -4.22 -4.38 -10.56
C ARG A 348 -4.19 -5.30 -11.78
N ASP A 349 -5.19 -5.17 -12.66
CA ASP A 349 -5.30 -6.00 -13.87
C ASP A 349 -4.20 -5.67 -14.89
N LYS A 350 -3.83 -4.38 -15.01
CA LYS A 350 -2.74 -3.96 -15.91
C LYS A 350 -1.38 -4.48 -15.46
N ALA A 351 -1.11 -4.45 -14.15
CA ALA A 351 0.12 -5.00 -13.59
C ALA A 351 0.21 -6.51 -13.85
N THR A 352 -0.89 -7.23 -13.63
CA THR A 352 -1.02 -8.67 -13.87
C THR A 352 -0.75 -9.02 -15.34
N GLU A 353 -1.35 -8.29 -16.27
CA GLU A 353 -1.16 -8.55 -17.69
C GLU A 353 0.26 -8.21 -18.16
N ALA A 354 0.83 -7.09 -17.71
CA ALA A 354 2.20 -6.71 -18.06
C ALA A 354 3.24 -7.72 -17.56
N GLY A 355 3.10 -8.18 -16.31
CA GLY A 355 3.98 -9.22 -15.75
C GLY A 355 3.86 -10.55 -16.51
N ARG A 356 2.62 -10.97 -16.82
CA ARG A 356 2.36 -12.18 -17.62
C ARG A 356 3.01 -12.11 -19.00
N LEU A 357 2.79 -11.01 -19.73
CA LEU A 357 3.34 -10.82 -21.09
C LEU A 357 4.86 -10.85 -21.08
N LEU A 358 5.50 -10.09 -20.18
CA LEU A 358 6.96 -10.00 -20.14
C LEU A 358 7.61 -11.33 -19.74
N VAL A 359 7.15 -11.97 -18.65
CA VAL A 359 7.72 -13.23 -18.17
C VAL A 359 7.55 -14.33 -19.22
N HIS A 360 6.38 -14.45 -19.85
CA HIS A 360 6.15 -15.47 -20.88
C HIS A 360 6.96 -15.21 -22.14
N ALA A 361 7.10 -13.96 -22.59
CA ALA A 361 7.92 -13.63 -23.76
C ALA A 361 9.40 -13.94 -23.54
N VAL A 362 9.94 -13.57 -22.38
CA VAL A 362 11.34 -13.87 -22.01
C VAL A 362 11.54 -15.38 -21.84
N HIS A 363 10.62 -16.07 -21.13
CA HIS A 363 10.71 -17.52 -20.96
C HIS A 363 10.65 -18.25 -22.31
N ALA A 364 9.78 -17.85 -23.23
CA ALA A 364 9.68 -18.46 -24.56
C ALA A 364 11.01 -18.40 -25.31
N ARG A 365 11.72 -17.27 -25.25
CA ARG A 365 13.06 -17.13 -25.83
C ARG A 365 14.13 -17.91 -25.06
N TRP A 366 14.07 -17.90 -23.74
CA TRP A 366 15.01 -18.62 -22.86
C TRP A 366 14.91 -20.15 -23.04
N ALA A 367 13.70 -20.66 -23.23
CA ALA A 367 13.43 -22.09 -23.41
C ALA A 367 13.98 -22.66 -24.73
N THR A 368 14.33 -21.82 -25.71
CA THR A 368 14.98 -22.27 -26.95
C THR A 368 16.50 -22.46 -26.82
N LEU A 369 17.08 -22.02 -25.70
CA LEU A 369 18.50 -22.16 -25.43
C LEU A 369 18.83 -23.55 -24.86
N PRO A 370 20.02 -24.10 -25.14
CA PRO A 370 20.47 -25.34 -24.51
C PRO A 370 20.44 -25.23 -22.97
N PRO A 371 19.92 -26.25 -22.25
CA PRO A 371 19.83 -26.24 -20.80
C PRO A 371 21.17 -25.99 -20.08
N GLU A 372 22.29 -26.37 -20.69
CA GLU A 372 23.63 -26.29 -20.14
C GLU A 372 24.24 -24.88 -20.22
N THR A 373 23.74 -24.04 -21.13
CA THR A 373 24.32 -22.71 -21.42
C THR A 373 23.38 -21.56 -21.09
N ARG A 374 22.09 -21.82 -20.86
CA ARG A 374 21.12 -20.77 -20.56
C ARG A 374 21.33 -20.18 -19.16
N PRO A 375 21.06 -18.87 -18.96
CA PRO A 375 21.16 -18.23 -17.65
C PRO A 375 20.16 -18.84 -16.68
N LYS A 376 20.40 -18.71 -15.37
CA LYS A 376 19.31 -18.88 -14.41
C LYS A 376 18.26 -17.81 -14.66
N LEU A 377 17.01 -18.21 -14.89
CA LEU A 377 15.89 -17.30 -15.09
C LEU A 377 15.20 -17.04 -13.75
N LEU A 378 15.36 -15.83 -13.23
CA LEU A 378 14.76 -15.41 -11.96
C LEU A 378 13.66 -14.39 -12.20
N VAL A 379 12.71 -14.33 -11.27
CA VAL A 379 11.62 -13.37 -11.32
C VAL A 379 11.57 -12.54 -10.04
N TYR A 380 11.33 -11.24 -10.20
CA TYR A 380 11.21 -10.29 -9.11
C TYR A 380 9.96 -9.42 -9.24
N GLY A 381 9.36 -9.08 -8.11
CA GLY A 381 8.36 -8.03 -8.03
C GLY A 381 8.20 -7.50 -6.61
N GLU A 382 8.04 -6.19 -6.47
CA GLU A 382 7.76 -5.52 -5.20
C GLU A 382 6.38 -4.89 -5.24
N SER A 383 5.64 -4.87 -4.14
CA SER A 383 4.33 -4.20 -4.08
C SER A 383 3.38 -4.75 -5.16
N LEU A 384 2.73 -3.87 -5.93
CA LEU A 384 2.00 -4.26 -7.15
C LEU A 384 2.83 -5.01 -8.20
N GLY A 385 4.14 -4.78 -8.26
CA GLY A 385 5.03 -5.58 -9.09
C GLY A 385 5.03 -7.04 -8.68
N SER A 386 4.91 -7.36 -7.39
CA SER A 386 4.75 -8.75 -6.94
C SER A 386 3.42 -9.34 -7.41
N GLN A 387 2.33 -8.57 -7.35
CA GLN A 387 1.03 -8.99 -7.87
C GLN A 387 1.08 -9.24 -9.38
N GLY A 388 1.72 -8.31 -10.10
CA GLY A 388 1.88 -8.40 -11.54
C GLY A 388 2.71 -9.61 -11.95
N SER A 389 3.79 -9.86 -11.22
CA SER A 389 4.68 -10.99 -11.38
C SER A 389 3.98 -12.32 -11.08
N GLU A 390 3.17 -12.42 -10.01
CA GLU A 390 2.32 -13.58 -9.75
C GLU A 390 1.35 -13.87 -10.91
N GLY A 391 0.94 -12.84 -11.65
CA GLY A 391 0.08 -12.96 -12.84
C GLY A 391 0.66 -13.84 -13.96
N ALA A 392 1.98 -14.03 -13.99
CA ALA A 392 2.63 -14.94 -14.92
C ALA A 392 2.44 -16.43 -14.57
N PHE A 393 1.95 -16.74 -13.37
CA PHE A 393 1.89 -18.09 -12.83
C PHE A 393 0.48 -18.48 -12.38
N THR A 394 0.08 -19.70 -12.70
CA THR A 394 -1.17 -20.30 -12.20
C THR A 394 -1.05 -20.79 -10.75
N GLY A 395 0.14 -21.14 -10.30
CA GLY A 395 0.45 -21.57 -8.94
C GLY A 395 1.91 -21.98 -8.79
N LEU A 396 2.26 -22.65 -7.68
CA LEU A 396 3.64 -23.09 -7.43
C LEU A 396 4.17 -24.08 -8.47
N ASP A 397 3.32 -24.95 -9.01
CA ASP A 397 3.75 -25.93 -10.03
C ASP A 397 4.25 -25.25 -11.30
N ASP A 398 3.62 -24.15 -11.70
CA ASP A 398 3.98 -23.35 -12.87
C ASP A 398 5.34 -22.65 -12.68
N ILE A 399 5.58 -22.13 -11.46
CA ILE A 399 6.88 -21.57 -11.07
C ILE A 399 7.99 -22.61 -11.24
N ARG A 400 7.73 -23.88 -10.86
CA ARG A 400 8.70 -24.98 -10.97
C ARG A 400 9.09 -25.31 -12.40
N THR A 401 8.20 -25.03 -13.37
CA THR A 401 8.45 -25.31 -14.79
C THR A 401 9.03 -24.12 -15.54
N LEU A 402 8.71 -22.90 -15.13
CA LEU A 402 9.02 -21.70 -15.90
C LEU A 402 10.30 -20.99 -15.45
N VAL A 403 10.70 -21.08 -14.18
CA VAL A 403 11.77 -20.23 -13.64
C VAL A 403 12.63 -20.96 -12.60
N ASP A 404 13.83 -20.47 -12.38
CA ASP A 404 14.82 -21.04 -11.45
C ASP A 404 14.72 -20.43 -10.03
N GLY A 405 13.92 -19.37 -9.85
CA GLY A 405 13.67 -18.78 -8.53
C GLY A 405 12.86 -17.49 -8.60
N VAL A 406 12.21 -17.15 -7.49
CA VAL A 406 11.30 -16.00 -7.39
C VAL A 406 11.49 -15.25 -6.08
N MET A 407 11.58 -13.93 -6.15
CA MET A 407 11.52 -13.06 -4.98
C MET A 407 10.39 -12.06 -5.11
N TRP A 408 9.48 -12.08 -4.14
CA TRP A 408 8.37 -11.14 -4.03
C TRP A 408 8.47 -10.35 -2.73
N VAL A 409 8.31 -9.03 -2.81
CA VAL A 409 8.58 -8.12 -1.70
C VAL A 409 7.36 -7.27 -1.41
N GLY A 410 6.92 -7.21 -0.14
CA GLY A 410 5.73 -6.51 0.30
C GLY A 410 4.49 -6.82 -0.53
N PRO A 411 4.10 -8.10 -0.67
CA PRO A 411 2.97 -8.51 -1.49
C PRO A 411 1.65 -7.90 -0.97
N PRO A 412 0.88 -7.17 -1.79
CA PRO A 412 -0.49 -6.80 -1.47
C PRO A 412 -1.33 -7.99 -0.98
N ASN A 413 -2.26 -7.75 -0.07
CA ASN A 413 -3.27 -8.75 0.30
C ASN A 413 -4.07 -9.29 -0.91
N SER A 414 -4.12 -8.55 -2.03
CA SER A 414 -4.76 -9.00 -3.27
C SER A 414 -3.94 -9.99 -4.10
N ASN A 415 -2.71 -10.32 -3.71
CA ASN A 415 -1.91 -11.35 -4.37
C ASN A 415 -2.57 -12.72 -4.22
N ARG A 416 -2.83 -13.37 -5.36
CA ARG A 416 -3.62 -14.60 -5.41
C ARG A 416 -2.84 -15.79 -4.87
N ILE A 417 -1.56 -15.93 -5.26
CA ILE A 417 -0.73 -17.04 -4.81
C ILE A 417 -0.41 -16.84 -3.33
N TRP A 418 0.02 -15.63 -2.94
CA TRP A 418 0.26 -15.28 -1.54
C TRP A 418 -0.92 -15.62 -0.62
N SER A 419 -2.13 -15.13 -0.94
CA SER A 419 -3.34 -15.38 -0.13
C SER A 419 -3.69 -16.86 -0.05
N ALA A 420 -3.46 -17.60 -1.14
CA ALA A 420 -3.74 -19.02 -1.17
C ALA A 420 -2.75 -19.83 -0.31
N LEU A 421 -1.50 -19.37 -0.19
CA LEU A 421 -0.50 -19.97 0.69
C LEU A 421 -0.77 -19.62 2.16
N GLU A 422 -1.10 -18.37 2.45
CA GLU A 422 -1.44 -17.90 3.81
C GLU A 422 -2.66 -18.65 4.36
N ALA A 423 -3.73 -18.79 3.57
CA ALA A 423 -4.95 -19.48 3.97
C ALA A 423 -4.75 -20.99 4.19
N ARG A 424 -3.68 -21.56 3.63
CA ARG A 424 -3.30 -22.98 3.76
C ARG A 424 -2.01 -23.18 4.54
N ARG A 425 -1.57 -22.17 5.30
CA ARG A 425 -0.36 -22.25 6.13
C ARG A 425 -0.45 -23.38 7.14
N ASP A 426 0.69 -23.91 7.52
CA ASP A 426 0.82 -25.00 8.47
C ASP A 426 0.24 -24.58 9.84
N PRO A 427 -0.49 -25.47 10.53
CA PRO A 427 -1.14 -25.13 11.78
C PRO A 427 -0.18 -24.56 12.83
N GLY A 428 -0.59 -23.46 13.48
CA GLY A 428 0.18 -22.80 14.53
C GLY A 428 1.24 -21.81 14.02
N THR A 429 1.36 -21.61 12.71
CA THR A 429 2.22 -20.56 12.14
C THR A 429 1.44 -19.24 12.01
N PRO A 430 2.06 -18.09 12.34
CA PRO A 430 1.34 -16.82 12.34
C PRO A 430 1.14 -16.28 10.91
N GLU A 431 0.06 -15.54 10.66
CA GLU A 431 -0.24 -14.87 9.39
C GLU A 431 0.89 -13.91 8.97
N ILE A 432 1.56 -13.26 9.94
CA ILE A 432 2.69 -12.36 9.67
C ILE A 432 3.94 -13.08 9.16
N LEU A 433 4.07 -14.39 9.43
CA LEU A 433 5.21 -15.20 9.06
C LEU A 433 4.76 -16.66 8.84
N PRO A 434 3.96 -16.91 7.80
CA PRO A 434 3.35 -18.22 7.58
C PRO A 434 4.42 -19.22 7.13
N VAL A 435 4.26 -20.48 7.54
CA VAL A 435 5.00 -21.60 6.94
C VAL A 435 4.02 -22.38 6.10
N TYR A 436 4.38 -22.72 4.87
CA TYR A 436 3.54 -23.52 3.99
C TYR A 436 4.29 -24.79 3.61
N ALA A 437 3.72 -25.95 3.92
CA ALA A 437 4.28 -27.26 3.61
C ALA A 437 5.75 -27.37 4.04
N ASP A 438 6.03 -27.09 5.32
CA ASP A 438 7.37 -27.10 5.94
C ASP A 438 8.39 -26.18 5.21
N GLY A 439 7.91 -25.17 4.49
CA GLY A 439 8.79 -24.25 3.75
C GLY A 439 9.64 -24.94 2.68
N LEU A 440 9.14 -26.06 2.12
CA LEU A 440 9.85 -26.90 1.15
C LEU A 440 10.18 -26.17 -0.15
N VAL A 441 9.33 -25.22 -0.56
CA VAL A 441 9.47 -24.44 -1.82
C VAL A 441 9.41 -22.95 -1.56
N VAL A 442 8.48 -22.52 -0.70
CA VAL A 442 8.22 -21.10 -0.40
C VAL A 442 8.63 -20.78 1.03
N ARG A 443 9.34 -19.66 1.23
CA ARG A 443 9.59 -19.11 2.57
C ARG A 443 9.17 -17.66 2.67
N PHE A 444 8.66 -17.30 3.84
CA PHE A 444 8.28 -15.95 4.20
C PHE A 444 9.30 -15.41 5.20
N ALA A 445 9.69 -14.15 5.04
CA ALA A 445 10.70 -13.55 5.91
C ALA A 445 10.43 -12.07 6.17
N GLY A 446 10.47 -11.66 7.44
CA GLY A 446 10.55 -10.26 7.85
C GLY A 446 11.96 -9.83 8.24
N SER A 447 12.89 -10.79 8.36
CA SER A 447 14.29 -10.61 8.73
C SER A 447 15.16 -11.66 8.04
N ALA A 448 16.47 -11.48 8.04
CA ALA A 448 17.40 -12.44 7.42
C ALA A 448 17.36 -13.80 8.14
N GLU A 449 17.14 -13.81 9.45
CA GLU A 449 17.03 -15.02 10.26
C GLU A 449 15.83 -15.88 9.86
N ASP A 450 14.72 -15.25 9.46
CA ASP A 450 13.50 -15.96 9.08
C ASP A 450 13.67 -16.80 7.81
N LEU A 451 14.59 -16.44 6.91
CA LEU A 451 14.90 -17.22 5.71
C LEU A 451 15.46 -18.62 6.03
N ASN A 452 15.99 -18.82 7.25
CA ASN A 452 16.49 -20.10 7.72
C ASN A 452 15.41 -20.95 8.44
N ARG A 453 14.16 -20.47 8.47
CA ARG A 453 13.03 -21.12 9.14
C ARG A 453 11.99 -21.58 8.10
N PRO A 454 11.38 -22.76 8.28
CA PRO A 454 11.73 -23.79 9.25
C PRO A 454 13.08 -24.47 8.91
N ASN A 455 13.63 -25.22 9.87
CA ASN A 455 14.84 -26.03 9.67
C ASN A 455 14.52 -27.31 8.89
N ALA A 456 13.96 -27.13 7.69
CA ALA A 456 13.61 -28.17 6.75
C ALA A 456 14.40 -27.99 5.44
N GLN A 457 14.38 -29.02 4.59
CA GLN A 457 14.96 -28.93 3.25
C GLN A 457 14.26 -27.86 2.42
N TRP A 458 15.01 -27.08 1.65
CA TRP A 458 14.45 -26.11 0.70
C TRP A 458 14.86 -26.48 -0.72
N LEU A 459 13.87 -26.99 -1.47
CA LEU A 459 13.99 -27.50 -2.82
C LEU A 459 14.05 -26.37 -3.85
N ASP A 460 14.72 -26.63 -4.96
CA ASP A 460 14.74 -25.73 -6.11
C ASP A 460 13.52 -25.98 -7.03
N PRO A 461 13.00 -24.95 -7.73
CA PRO A 461 13.35 -23.53 -7.55
C PRO A 461 12.80 -22.96 -6.24
N ARG A 462 13.53 -21.98 -5.68
CA ARG A 462 13.18 -21.34 -4.40
C ARG A 462 12.32 -20.11 -4.61
N VAL A 463 11.29 -19.97 -3.79
CA VAL A 463 10.39 -18.80 -3.77
C VAL A 463 10.50 -18.12 -2.41
N VAL A 464 10.70 -16.80 -2.42
CA VAL A 464 10.76 -15.98 -1.19
C VAL A 464 9.70 -14.89 -1.25
N TYR A 465 8.94 -14.76 -0.16
CA TYR A 465 8.18 -13.57 0.15
C TYR A 465 8.89 -12.79 1.27
N LEU A 466 9.32 -11.57 1.00
CA LEU A 466 9.75 -10.63 2.04
C LEU A 466 8.55 -9.79 2.47
N GLN A 467 8.22 -9.82 3.75
CA GLN A 467 7.09 -9.06 4.30
C GLN A 467 7.37 -8.59 5.73
N HIS A 468 7.21 -7.30 6.00
CA HIS A 468 7.27 -6.79 7.37
C HIS A 468 5.89 -6.83 8.04
N ALA A 469 5.84 -7.10 9.34
CA ALA A 469 4.57 -7.05 10.07
C ALA A 469 4.03 -5.62 10.18
N SER A 470 4.89 -4.60 10.06
CA SER A 470 4.47 -3.18 10.00
C SER A 470 4.10 -2.68 8.59
N ASP A 471 4.17 -3.51 7.54
CA ASP A 471 3.90 -3.09 6.17
C ASP A 471 2.39 -2.93 5.88
N PRO A 472 1.85 -1.70 5.76
CA PRO A 472 0.43 -1.52 5.51
C PRO A 472 0.02 -2.00 4.11
N ILE A 473 0.94 -2.18 3.15
CA ILE A 473 0.62 -2.70 1.81
C ILE A 473 0.21 -4.16 1.89
N VAL A 474 0.89 -4.94 2.74
CA VAL A 474 0.62 -6.37 2.95
C VAL A 474 -0.71 -6.55 3.68
N TRP A 475 -0.96 -5.75 4.71
CA TRP A 475 -2.07 -5.99 5.65
C TRP A 475 -3.36 -5.23 5.32
N TRP A 476 -3.36 -4.31 4.36
CA TRP A 476 -4.56 -3.57 3.99
C TRP A 476 -5.53 -4.44 3.18
N SER A 477 -6.76 -4.56 3.69
CA SER A 477 -7.86 -5.22 3.00
C SER A 477 -9.19 -4.52 3.32
N PRO A 478 -10.16 -4.48 2.39
CA PRO A 478 -11.54 -4.08 2.68
C PRO A 478 -12.17 -4.88 3.82
N ASP A 479 -11.73 -6.12 4.05
CA ASP A 479 -12.25 -6.99 5.12
C ASP A 479 -12.02 -6.40 6.52
N LEU A 480 -11.02 -5.53 6.68
CA LEU A 480 -10.76 -4.80 7.93
C LEU A 480 -11.96 -3.98 8.42
N LEU A 481 -12.92 -3.66 7.55
CA LEU A 481 -14.15 -2.98 7.92
C LEU A 481 -14.99 -3.80 8.90
N PHE A 482 -15.05 -5.13 8.72
CA PHE A 482 -16.02 -5.99 9.39
C PHE A 482 -15.43 -7.25 10.02
N SER A 483 -14.20 -7.61 9.67
CA SER A 483 -13.51 -8.81 10.14
C SER A 483 -12.20 -8.46 10.82
N ARG A 484 -11.92 -9.13 11.94
CA ARG A 484 -10.62 -9.08 12.60
C ARG A 484 -9.70 -10.11 11.92
N PRO A 485 -8.58 -9.69 11.30
CA PRO A 485 -7.65 -10.60 10.66
C PRO A 485 -6.78 -11.33 11.70
N ASP A 486 -6.14 -12.43 11.29
CA ASP A 486 -5.34 -13.29 12.16
C ASP A 486 -4.08 -12.55 12.63
N TRP A 487 -3.44 -11.72 11.81
CA TRP A 487 -2.31 -10.88 12.19
C TRP A 487 -2.66 -9.85 13.28
N LEU A 488 -3.96 -9.57 13.49
CA LEU A 488 -4.49 -8.81 14.63
C LEU A 488 -5.00 -9.70 15.78
N ALA A 489 -5.24 -10.99 15.56
CA ALA A 489 -5.62 -11.97 16.59
C ALA A 489 -4.39 -12.60 17.28
N GLU A 490 -3.32 -12.81 16.53
CA GLU A 490 -2.07 -13.48 16.88
C GLU A 490 -1.04 -12.50 17.51
N PRO A 491 0.12 -12.99 17.97
CA PRO A 491 1.21 -12.12 18.43
C PRO A 491 1.69 -11.14 17.35
N ARG A 492 2.03 -9.91 17.78
CA ARG A 492 2.56 -8.88 16.87
C ARG A 492 4.01 -9.16 16.50
N GLY A 493 4.39 -8.76 15.28
CA GLY A 493 5.79 -8.72 14.86
C GLY A 493 6.63 -7.76 15.72
N SER A 494 7.94 -7.90 15.64
CA SER A 494 8.91 -7.10 16.42
C SER A 494 8.81 -5.60 16.15
N ASP A 495 8.39 -5.23 14.95
CA ASP A 495 8.23 -3.87 14.44
C ASP A 495 6.82 -3.30 14.61
N VAL A 496 5.91 -4.01 15.28
CA VAL A 496 4.52 -3.58 15.51
C VAL A 496 4.22 -3.43 17.00
N SER A 497 3.63 -2.28 17.36
CA SER A 497 3.22 -2.03 18.74
C SER A 497 2.19 -3.06 19.24
N ARG A 498 2.46 -3.65 20.41
CA ARG A 498 1.52 -4.55 21.12
C ARG A 498 0.19 -3.88 21.50
N SER A 499 0.12 -2.55 21.42
CA SER A 499 -1.10 -1.78 21.68
C SER A 499 -2.03 -1.68 20.47
N VAL A 500 -1.61 -2.14 19.28
CA VAL A 500 -2.48 -2.18 18.09
C VAL A 500 -3.62 -3.16 18.33
N ARG A 501 -4.84 -2.70 18.04
CA ARG A 501 -6.10 -3.43 18.21
C ARG A 501 -6.93 -3.28 16.94
N TRP A 502 -7.76 -4.28 16.69
CA TRP A 502 -8.79 -4.18 15.67
C TRP A 502 -10.01 -3.45 16.25
N TRP A 503 -10.43 -2.40 15.55
CA TRP A 503 -11.63 -1.62 15.79
C TRP A 503 -12.49 -1.67 14.53
N PRO A 504 -13.71 -2.23 14.59
CA PRO A 504 -14.59 -2.32 13.43
C PRO A 504 -14.71 -0.98 12.72
N ILE A 505 -14.61 -0.98 11.39
CA ILE A 505 -14.61 0.19 10.51
C ILE A 505 -13.40 1.12 10.68
N VAL A 506 -12.95 1.38 11.91
CA VAL A 506 -11.89 2.35 12.21
C VAL A 506 -10.52 1.83 11.78
N THR A 507 -10.20 0.55 11.99
CA THR A 507 -8.91 -0.02 11.60
C THR A 507 -8.69 0.06 10.09
N PHE A 508 -9.72 -0.14 9.27
CA PHE A 508 -9.63 0.06 7.82
C PHE A 508 -9.10 1.46 7.47
N TRP A 509 -9.64 2.52 8.08
CA TRP A 509 -9.20 3.89 7.84
C TRP A 509 -7.82 4.18 8.42
N GLN A 510 -7.48 3.57 9.56
CA GLN A 510 -6.14 3.67 10.14
C GLN A 510 -5.08 3.09 9.20
N ILE A 511 -5.27 1.86 8.72
CA ILE A 511 -4.30 1.21 7.80
C ILE A 511 -4.28 1.93 6.44
N SER A 512 -5.43 2.42 5.95
CA SER A 512 -5.49 3.22 4.72
C SER A 512 -4.63 4.49 4.80
N ALA A 513 -4.55 5.14 5.97
CA ALA A 513 -3.67 6.28 6.17
C ALA A 513 -2.19 5.88 6.30
N ASP A 514 -1.91 4.70 6.85
CA ASP A 514 -0.57 4.18 6.97
C ASP A 514 0.05 3.91 5.58
N LEU A 515 -0.75 3.54 4.57
CA LEU A 515 -0.31 3.40 3.17
C LEU A 515 0.47 4.62 2.65
N ALA A 516 0.05 5.84 3.04
CA ALA A 516 0.70 7.06 2.59
C ALA A 516 2.07 7.33 3.23
N ASN A 517 2.40 6.62 4.32
CA ASN A 517 3.68 6.67 5.00
C ASN A 517 4.45 5.34 4.89
N ALA A 518 4.00 4.40 4.06
CA ALA A 518 4.57 3.06 3.93
C ALA A 518 6.09 3.05 3.70
N GLN A 519 6.60 4.02 2.94
CA GLN A 519 8.03 4.21 2.64
C GLN A 519 8.71 5.32 3.47
N LYS A 520 7.98 6.02 4.35
CA LYS A 520 8.48 7.17 5.14
C LYS A 520 8.95 6.75 6.54
N VAL A 521 9.58 5.59 6.59
CA VAL A 521 10.14 4.98 7.79
C VAL A 521 11.57 4.51 7.47
N PRO A 522 12.40 4.23 8.49
CA PRO A 522 13.71 3.61 8.27
C PRO A 522 13.60 2.20 7.67
N ALA A 523 14.67 1.72 7.06
CA ALA A 523 14.72 0.37 6.52
C ALA A 523 14.51 -0.68 7.63
N GLY A 524 13.85 -1.79 7.30
CA GLY A 524 13.41 -2.82 8.25
C GLY A 524 12.00 -2.57 8.83
N HIS A 525 11.32 -1.52 8.38
CA HIS A 525 9.95 -1.18 8.78
C HIS A 525 9.10 -0.79 7.57
N GLY A 526 7.78 -0.89 7.72
CA GLY A 526 6.83 -0.56 6.67
C GLY A 526 7.15 -1.29 5.37
N HIS A 527 7.03 -0.58 4.26
CA HIS A 527 7.31 -1.10 2.93
C HIS A 527 8.79 -0.94 2.53
N LYS A 528 9.69 -0.65 3.48
CA LYS A 528 11.10 -0.35 3.20
C LYS A 528 12.02 -1.50 3.62
N TYR A 529 12.29 -2.41 2.68
CA TYR A 529 13.02 -3.67 2.93
C TYR A 529 14.54 -3.51 3.00
N GLY A 530 15.09 -2.43 2.43
CA GLY A 530 16.52 -2.12 2.49
C GLY A 530 17.37 -3.31 2.03
N THR A 531 18.42 -3.64 2.78
CA THR A 531 19.36 -4.71 2.40
C THR A 531 18.85 -6.12 2.67
N LEU A 532 17.64 -6.33 3.20
CA LEU A 532 17.03 -7.66 3.35
C LEU A 532 16.86 -8.38 2.00
N VAL A 533 16.72 -7.60 0.91
CA VAL A 533 16.65 -8.13 -0.46
C VAL A 533 17.93 -8.85 -0.89
N LEU A 534 19.09 -8.47 -0.32
CA LEU A 534 20.36 -9.19 -0.52
C LEU A 534 20.28 -10.59 0.07
N ASP A 535 19.75 -10.71 1.29
CA ASP A 535 19.58 -11.99 1.98
C ASP A 535 18.57 -12.88 1.24
N GLY A 536 17.48 -12.29 0.72
CA GLY A 536 16.52 -12.97 -0.14
C GLY A 536 17.16 -13.54 -1.42
N TRP A 537 17.95 -12.74 -2.14
CA TRP A 537 18.67 -13.23 -3.32
C TRP A 537 19.71 -14.30 -2.99
N ALA A 538 20.44 -14.14 -1.89
CA ALA A 538 21.41 -15.13 -1.43
C ALA A 538 20.73 -16.47 -1.12
N ALA A 539 19.57 -16.42 -0.48
CA ALA A 539 18.76 -17.61 -0.16
C ALA A 539 18.25 -18.33 -1.42
N ILE A 540 17.83 -17.59 -2.45
CA ILE A 540 17.33 -18.17 -3.71
C ILE A 540 18.48 -18.73 -4.55
N THR A 541 19.51 -17.92 -4.80
CA THR A 541 20.42 -18.15 -5.92
C THR A 541 21.69 -18.90 -5.55
N ARG A 542 22.08 -18.88 -4.26
CA ARG A 542 23.24 -19.57 -3.68
C ARG A 542 24.50 -19.54 -4.57
N PRO A 543 25.08 -18.36 -4.82
CA PRO A 543 26.28 -18.28 -5.65
C PRO A 543 27.44 -19.06 -4.99
N PRO A 544 28.26 -19.79 -5.78
CA PRO A 544 29.25 -20.72 -5.23
C PRO A 544 30.35 -20.06 -4.38
N ASP A 545 30.61 -18.77 -4.61
CA ASP A 545 31.63 -18.00 -3.90
C ASP A 545 31.06 -17.15 -2.74
N TRP A 546 29.82 -17.43 -2.31
CA TRP A 546 29.14 -16.64 -1.29
C TRP A 546 29.74 -16.88 0.10
N THR A 547 30.17 -15.81 0.76
CA THR A 547 30.73 -15.84 2.12
C THR A 547 30.11 -14.73 2.98
N PRO A 548 30.04 -14.90 4.32
CA PRO A 548 29.58 -13.84 5.22
C PRO A 548 30.36 -12.52 5.05
N GLU A 549 31.66 -12.58 4.79
CA GLU A 549 32.52 -11.42 4.59
C GLU A 549 32.15 -10.69 3.30
N LEU A 550 31.93 -11.42 2.20
CA LEU A 550 31.48 -10.82 0.94
C LEU A 550 30.08 -10.20 1.09
N ALA A 551 29.16 -10.91 1.76
CA ALA A 551 27.82 -10.39 2.04
C ALA A 551 27.88 -9.06 2.80
N GLN A 552 28.74 -8.94 3.81
CA GLN A 552 28.90 -7.71 4.58
C GLN A 552 29.52 -6.57 3.76
N ARG A 553 30.48 -6.84 2.87
CA ARG A 553 31.03 -5.82 1.95
C ARG A 553 29.97 -5.30 0.98
N ILE A 554 29.16 -6.20 0.42
CA ILE A 554 28.08 -5.84 -0.49
C ILE A 554 27.01 -5.05 0.26
N ARG A 555 26.62 -5.48 1.48
CA ARG A 555 25.65 -4.76 2.31
C ARG A 555 26.10 -3.31 2.58
N ALA A 556 27.36 -3.11 2.96
CA ALA A 556 27.90 -1.76 3.17
C ALA A 556 27.92 -0.91 1.89
N ALA A 557 28.18 -1.52 0.72
CA ALA A 557 28.09 -0.81 -0.56
C ALA A 557 26.65 -0.42 -0.89
N LEU A 558 25.69 -1.32 -0.69
CA LEU A 558 24.26 -1.07 -0.90
C LEU A 558 23.74 0.04 0.02
N ASP A 559 24.10 0.04 1.31
CA ASP A 559 23.71 1.12 2.24
C ASP A 559 24.23 2.49 1.77
N ALA A 560 25.47 2.56 1.31
CA ALA A 560 26.05 3.78 0.74
C ALA A 560 25.36 4.22 -0.56
N ASP A 561 24.99 3.25 -1.41
CA ASP A 561 24.27 3.49 -2.66
C ASP A 561 22.85 4.02 -2.33
N ILE A 562 22.14 3.44 -1.36
CA ILE A 562 20.82 3.90 -0.87
C ILE A 562 20.87 5.36 -0.40
N ASP A 563 21.84 5.71 0.44
CA ASP A 563 21.99 7.08 0.95
C ASP A 563 22.23 8.08 -0.18
N TRP A 564 23.01 7.68 -1.19
CA TRP A 564 23.24 8.50 -2.38
C TRP A 564 21.96 8.66 -3.21
N GLU A 565 21.22 7.58 -3.46
CA GLU A 565 19.96 7.65 -4.21
C GLU A 565 18.97 8.62 -3.54
N TYR A 566 18.80 8.56 -2.22
CA TYR A 566 17.91 9.50 -1.50
C TYR A 566 18.34 10.96 -1.56
N ALA A 567 19.63 11.23 -1.74
CA ALA A 567 20.12 12.59 -1.90
C ALA A 567 19.95 13.14 -3.34
N HIS A 568 19.80 12.28 -4.35
CA HIS A 568 19.88 12.66 -5.76
C HIS A 568 18.65 12.32 -6.61
N LYS A 569 17.71 11.51 -6.11
CA LYS A 569 16.45 11.14 -6.78
C LYS A 569 15.28 11.94 -6.21
#